data_AF-A0A4Y2KUL0-F1
#
_entry.id   AF-A0A4Y2KUL0-F1
#
_cell.length_a   1.000
_cell.length_b   1.000
_cell.length_c   1.000
_cell.angle_alpha   90.00
_cell.angle_beta   90.00
_cell.angle_gamma   90.00
#
_symmetry.space_group_name_H-M   'P 1'
#
loop_
_entity.id
_entity.type
_entity.pdbx_description
1 polymer ?
#
loop_
_entity_poly.entity_id
_entity_poly.type
_entity_poly.pdbx_seq_one_letter_code
_entity_poly.pdbx_strand_id
1 'polypeptide(L)'
;MPLGLGRPRGPATIEIFLQYFQGNPKTNGFDFEDDFLVQYLRHSKYDVHRALKHIQNYVVLRRKYSNLFKSIPDYHLDSKQSPQIIFPLPNRTPDGCTVYVSQPGKWNPAKLEYDDLVRTCMMVLLQLMRDPMTQINGIKSIHDFSGTSWRHYMYCTPHKMHFLFYACM
;
A
#
# COMPACT_ATOMS: atom_id res chain seq x y z
N MET A 1 -6.45 28.49 19.40
CA MET A 1 -6.99 27.63 18.33
C MET A 1 -8.10 26.79 18.96
N PRO A 2 -9.38 26.95 18.60
CA PRO A 2 -10.43 26.19 19.26
C PRO A 2 -10.42 24.74 18.75
N LEU A 3 -10.14 23.83 19.68
CA LEU A 3 -10.48 22.41 19.63
C LEU A 3 -12.00 22.28 19.66
N GLY A 4 -12.62 21.48 18.77
CA GLY A 4 -13.96 20.94 19.07
C GLY A 4 -14.99 20.78 17.94
N LEU A 5 -14.79 21.32 16.74
CA LEU A 5 -15.70 20.99 15.62
C LEU A 5 -15.12 19.81 14.84
N GLY A 6 -15.72 18.63 15.02
CA GLY A 6 -15.38 17.45 14.24
C GLY A 6 -15.43 17.79 12.75
N ARG A 7 -14.31 17.59 12.05
CA ARG A 7 -14.25 17.80 10.59
C ARG A 7 -15.38 16.98 9.96
N PRO A 8 -16.15 17.55 9.00
CA PRO A 8 -17.24 16.82 8.37
C PRO A 8 -16.70 15.50 7.82
N ARG A 9 -17.37 14.40 8.20
CA ARG A 9 -17.11 13.05 7.69
C ARG A 9 -18.32 12.67 6.86
N GLY A 10 -18.18 12.54 5.55
CA GLY A 10 -19.31 12.18 4.69
C GLY A 10 -19.15 12.63 3.23
N PRO A 11 -20.23 12.50 2.43
CA PRO A 11 -20.24 12.80 1.00
C PRO A 11 -19.72 14.20 0.65
N ALA A 12 -20.11 15.21 1.44
CA ALA A 12 -19.66 16.60 1.25
C ALA A 12 -18.12 16.75 1.30
N THR A 13 -17.43 15.96 2.13
CA THR A 13 -15.96 16.01 2.21
C THR A 13 -15.30 15.36 0.99
N ILE A 14 -15.93 14.32 0.42
CA ILE A 14 -15.47 13.70 -0.82
C ILE A 14 -15.65 14.67 -1.98
N GLU A 15 -16.80 15.34 -2.08
CA GLU A 15 -17.06 16.37 -3.10
C GLU A 15 -16.03 17.51 -3.05
N ILE A 16 -15.74 18.04 -1.86
CA ILE A 16 -14.68 19.04 -1.67
C ILE A 16 -13.32 18.48 -2.09
N PHE A 17 -13.03 17.22 -1.73
CA PHE A 17 -11.76 16.61 -2.10
C PHE A 17 -11.61 16.44 -3.62
N LEU A 18 -12.69 16.05 -4.30
CA LEU A 18 -12.74 15.88 -5.75
C LEU A 18 -12.42 17.18 -6.49
N GLN A 19 -12.84 18.34 -5.97
CA GLN A 19 -12.52 19.65 -6.55
C GLN A 19 -11.00 19.90 -6.63
N TYR A 20 -10.19 19.35 -5.72
CA TYR A 20 -8.73 19.54 -5.74
C TYR A 20 -8.02 18.81 -6.88
N PHE A 21 -8.68 17.90 -7.60
CA PHE A 21 -8.10 17.19 -8.75
C PHE A 21 -8.43 17.85 -10.08
N GLN A 22 -9.50 18.67 -10.14
CA GLN A 22 -9.92 19.35 -11.36
C GLN A 22 -8.83 20.34 -11.82
N GLY A 23 -8.23 20.08 -12.98
CA GLY A 23 -7.17 20.92 -13.55
C GLY A 23 -5.85 20.91 -12.77
N ASN A 24 -5.65 19.97 -11.82
CA ASN A 24 -4.45 19.95 -10.99
C ASN A 24 -3.27 19.29 -11.75
N PRO A 25 -2.20 20.04 -12.07
CA PRO A 25 -1.09 19.50 -12.86
C PRO A 25 -0.31 18.41 -12.11
N LYS A 26 -0.35 18.39 -10.77
CA LYS A 26 0.36 17.39 -9.97
C LYS A 26 -0.28 16.01 -10.09
N THR A 27 -1.60 15.93 -10.29
CA THR A 27 -2.36 14.68 -10.37
C THR A 27 -2.88 14.39 -11.79
N ASN A 28 -2.54 15.22 -12.77
CA ASN A 28 -2.97 15.03 -14.16
C ASN A 28 -2.61 13.64 -14.72
N GLY A 29 -3.52 13.06 -15.51
CA GLY A 29 -3.37 11.71 -16.09
C GLY A 29 -3.69 10.56 -15.13
N PHE A 30 -4.24 10.84 -13.95
CA PHE A 30 -4.77 9.85 -13.03
C PHE A 30 -6.26 10.05 -12.84
N ASP A 31 -7.00 8.96 -12.97
CA ASP A 31 -8.39 8.86 -12.54
C ASP A 31 -8.42 7.98 -11.29
N PHE A 32 -9.09 8.47 -10.25
CA PHE A 32 -9.11 7.81 -8.94
C PHE A 32 -10.52 7.36 -8.61
N GLU A 33 -10.67 6.08 -8.29
CA GLU A 33 -11.93 5.55 -7.78
C GLU A 33 -12.28 6.19 -6.41
N ASP A 34 -13.58 6.36 -6.12
CA ASP A 34 -14.04 6.99 -4.89
C ASP A 34 -13.57 6.24 -3.63
N ASP A 35 -13.57 4.91 -3.66
CA ASP A 35 -13.09 4.08 -2.55
C ASP A 35 -11.59 4.28 -2.30
N PHE A 36 -10.81 4.45 -3.37
CA PHE A 36 -9.40 4.82 -3.31
C PHE A 36 -9.22 6.19 -2.66
N LEU A 37 -10.01 7.21 -3.03
CA LEU A 37 -9.91 8.55 -2.41
C LEU A 37 -10.32 8.54 -0.92
N VAL A 38 -11.37 7.79 -0.58
CA VAL A 38 -11.87 7.64 0.79
C VAL A 38 -10.79 7.07 1.72
N GLN A 39 -9.94 6.16 1.24
CA GLN A 39 -8.86 5.60 2.04
C GLN A 39 -7.88 6.70 2.53
N TYR A 40 -7.54 7.66 1.66
CA TYR A 40 -6.63 8.75 2.00
C TYR A 40 -7.28 9.76 2.94
N LEU A 41 -8.58 10.01 2.77
CA LEU A 41 -9.36 10.81 3.71
C LEU A 41 -9.39 10.15 5.09
N ARG A 42 -9.68 8.85 5.19
CA ARG A 42 -9.69 8.10 6.46
C ARG A 42 -8.31 8.13 7.14
N HIS A 43 -7.25 7.82 6.40
CA HIS A 43 -5.87 7.91 6.90
C HIS A 43 -5.54 9.32 7.42
N SER A 44 -6.06 10.35 6.75
CA SER A 44 -5.83 11.74 7.10
C SER A 44 -6.82 12.28 8.15
N LYS A 45 -7.65 11.44 8.78
CA LYS A 45 -8.72 11.88 9.70
C LYS A 45 -9.62 12.96 9.07
N TYR A 46 -9.92 12.79 7.79
CA TYR A 46 -10.70 13.69 6.94
C TYR A 46 -10.09 15.11 6.81
N ASP A 47 -8.77 15.22 6.98
CA ASP A 47 -8.01 16.41 6.55
C ASP A 47 -7.82 16.40 5.03
N VAL A 48 -8.53 17.26 4.31
CA VAL A 48 -8.47 17.32 2.84
C VAL A 48 -7.07 17.69 2.34
N HIS A 49 -6.39 18.64 2.99
CA HIS A 49 -5.07 19.08 2.56
C HIS A 49 -4.01 18.01 2.80
N ARG A 50 -4.08 17.32 3.94
CA ARG A 50 -3.18 16.19 4.21
C ARG A 50 -3.45 15.04 3.26
N ALA A 51 -4.72 14.69 3.01
CA ALA A 51 -5.09 13.65 2.05
C ALA A 51 -4.58 13.98 0.64
N LEU A 52 -4.72 15.23 0.20
CA LEU A 52 -4.20 15.70 -1.09
C LEU A 52 -2.68 15.54 -1.18
N LYS A 53 -1.94 15.87 -0.11
CA LYS A 53 -0.49 15.68 -0.06
C LYS A 53 -0.11 14.20 -0.19
N HIS A 54 -0.83 13.29 0.49
CA HIS A 54 -0.58 11.86 0.36
C HIS A 54 -0.85 11.35 -1.06
N ILE A 55 -1.92 11.81 -1.72
CA ILE A 55 -2.19 11.42 -3.12
C ILE A 55 -1.15 11.99 -4.08
N GLN A 56 -0.72 13.24 -3.89
CA GLN A 56 0.36 13.81 -4.70
C GLN A 56 1.66 13.01 -4.56
N ASN A 57 1.99 12.56 -3.34
CA ASN A 57 3.13 11.67 -3.11
C ASN A 57 2.95 10.31 -3.81
N TYR A 58 1.76 9.72 -3.74
CA TYR A 58 1.42 8.50 -4.47
C TYR A 58 1.62 8.67 -5.98
N VAL A 59 1.16 9.78 -6.57
CA VAL A 59 1.35 10.07 -8.00
C VAL A 59 2.82 10.22 -8.37
N VAL A 60 3.61 10.93 -7.54
CA VAL A 60 5.06 11.04 -7.73
C VAL A 60 5.73 9.66 -7.67
N LEU A 61 5.36 8.83 -6.70
CA LEU A 61 5.87 7.47 -6.56
C LEU A 61 5.51 6.61 -7.77
N ARG A 62 4.24 6.64 -8.20
CA ARG A 62 3.75 5.86 -9.35
C ARG A 62 4.35 6.29 -10.67
N ARG A 63 4.64 7.58 -10.86
CA ARG A 63 5.40 8.07 -12.02
C ARG A 63 6.86 7.63 -11.97
N LYS A 64 7.52 7.79 -10.82
CA LYS A 64 8.95 7.49 -10.64
C LYS A 64 9.26 5.99 -10.75
N TYR A 65 8.38 5.15 -10.23
CA TYR A 65 8.54 3.69 -10.19
C TYR A 65 7.43 2.99 -10.98
N SER A 66 7.13 3.48 -12.19
CA SER A 66 6.01 3.00 -13.01
C SER A 66 6.09 1.50 -13.32
N ASN A 67 7.31 0.95 -13.38
CA ASN A 67 7.54 -0.50 -13.48
C ASN A 67 6.87 -1.26 -12.34
N LEU A 68 6.86 -0.75 -11.10
CA LEU A 68 6.28 -1.43 -9.92
C LEU A 68 4.75 -1.32 -9.81
N PHE A 69 4.11 -0.54 -10.69
CA PHE A 69 2.65 -0.41 -10.77
C PHE A 69 2.06 -1.06 -12.02
N LYS A 70 2.84 -1.92 -12.69
CA LYS A 70 2.35 -2.75 -13.79
C LYS A 70 1.65 -3.99 -13.25
N SER A 71 0.77 -4.58 -14.06
CA SER A 71 0.15 -5.87 -13.76
C SER A 71 1.20 -6.95 -13.55
N ILE A 72 0.94 -7.84 -12.61
CA ILE A 72 1.74 -9.04 -12.38
C ILE A 72 1.12 -10.16 -13.20
N PRO A 73 1.92 -10.96 -13.93
CA PRO A 73 1.43 -12.16 -14.60
C PRO A 73 0.67 -13.10 -13.65
N ASP A 74 -0.48 -13.62 -14.08
CA ASP A 74 -1.36 -14.48 -13.27
C ASP A 74 -0.66 -15.72 -12.68
N TYR A 75 0.37 -16.24 -13.36
CA TYR A 75 1.12 -17.40 -12.87
C TYR A 75 1.84 -17.14 -11.55
N HIS A 76 2.22 -15.89 -11.25
CA HIS A 76 2.77 -15.52 -9.93
C HIS A 76 1.71 -15.48 -8.83
N LEU A 77 0.44 -15.41 -9.20
CA LEU A 77 -0.70 -15.39 -8.29
C LEU A 77 -1.26 -16.80 -8.04
N ASP A 78 -0.84 -17.80 -8.82
CA ASP A 78 -1.24 -19.19 -8.61
C ASP A 78 -0.65 -19.72 -7.30
N SER A 79 -1.50 -19.81 -6.28
CA SER A 79 -1.15 -20.28 -4.94
C SER A 79 -0.68 -21.75 -4.90
N LYS A 80 -0.96 -22.54 -5.96
CA LYS A 80 -0.48 -23.92 -6.06
C LYS A 80 0.96 -24.00 -6.57
N GLN A 81 1.43 -22.96 -7.27
CA GLN A 81 2.73 -22.95 -7.94
C GLN A 81 3.71 -21.96 -7.30
N SER A 82 3.19 -20.90 -6.66
CA SER A 82 4.00 -19.83 -6.09
C SER A 82 4.14 -19.96 -4.57
N PRO A 83 5.36 -19.86 -4.02
CA PRO A 83 5.55 -19.84 -2.57
C PRO A 83 4.77 -18.65 -1.98
N GLN A 84 4.08 -18.89 -0.86
CA GLN A 84 3.38 -17.82 -0.13
C GLN A 84 4.41 -16.93 0.59
N ILE A 85 5.00 -15.99 -0.15
CA ILE A 85 6.01 -15.04 0.35
C ILE A 85 5.34 -13.95 1.18
N ILE A 86 4.10 -13.58 0.86
CA ILE A 86 3.28 -12.62 1.61
C ILE A 86 1.81 -13.03 1.53
N PHE A 87 1.14 -13.08 2.67
CA PHE A 87 -0.27 -13.46 2.73
C PHE A 87 -0.95 -12.92 4.00
N PRO A 88 -2.25 -12.59 3.96
CA PRO A 88 -3.01 -12.23 5.14
C PRO A 88 -3.37 -13.47 5.97
N LEU A 89 -3.46 -13.30 7.29
CA LEU A 89 -4.09 -14.29 8.17
C LEU A 89 -5.61 -14.11 8.14
N PRO A 90 -6.38 -15.19 8.33
CA PRO A 90 -7.84 -15.13 8.30
C PRO A 90 -8.44 -14.34 9.46
N ASN A 91 -7.72 -14.28 10.59
CA ASN A 91 -8.19 -13.65 11.81
C ASN A 91 -7.50 -12.30 12.03
N ARG A 92 -8.28 -11.34 12.51
CA ARG A 92 -7.79 -10.07 13.02
C ARG A 92 -7.22 -10.24 14.42
N THR A 93 -6.39 -9.29 14.85
CA THR A 93 -6.01 -9.18 16.26
C THR A 93 -7.20 -8.71 17.11
N PRO A 94 -7.12 -8.83 18.46
CA PRO A 94 -8.18 -8.38 19.36
C PRO A 94 -8.55 -6.89 19.24
N ASP A 95 -7.60 -6.04 18.82
CA ASP A 95 -7.81 -4.62 18.51
C ASP A 95 -8.27 -4.36 17.06
N GLY A 96 -8.63 -5.41 16.33
CA GLY A 96 -9.25 -5.33 15.00
C GLY A 96 -8.29 -5.12 13.83
N CYS A 97 -6.96 -5.09 14.06
CA CYS A 97 -5.98 -4.96 12.99
C CYS A 97 -5.98 -6.20 12.10
N THR A 98 -5.79 -5.98 10.80
CA THR A 98 -5.47 -7.05 9.85
C THR A 98 -4.04 -7.52 10.09
N VAL A 99 -3.80 -8.83 10.05
CA VAL A 99 -2.45 -9.40 10.17
C VAL A 99 -2.01 -9.96 8.83
N TYR A 100 -0.80 -9.65 8.39
CA TYR A 100 -0.15 -10.38 7.30
C TYR A 100 1.17 -10.99 7.76
N VAL A 101 1.54 -12.09 7.12
CA VAL A 101 2.83 -12.75 7.28
C VAL A 101 3.64 -12.54 6.01
N SER A 102 4.93 -12.23 6.16
CA SER A 102 5.91 -12.28 5.07
C SER A 102 7.02 -13.26 5.39
N GLN A 103 7.40 -14.08 4.41
CA GLN A 103 8.43 -15.11 4.54
C GLN A 103 9.52 -14.91 3.48
N PRO A 104 10.42 -13.93 3.63
CA PRO A 104 11.46 -13.62 2.64
C PRO A 104 12.37 -14.81 2.29
N GLY A 105 12.56 -15.78 3.20
CA GLY A 105 13.36 -16.97 2.93
C GLY A 105 12.74 -17.95 1.93
N LYS A 106 11.44 -17.80 1.62
CA LYS A 106 10.75 -18.60 0.58
C LYS A 106 10.88 -18.01 -0.82
N TRP A 107 11.40 -16.80 -0.94
CA TRP A 107 11.63 -16.18 -2.25
C TRP A 107 12.84 -16.82 -2.92
N ASN A 108 12.72 -17.15 -4.20
CA ASN A 108 13.85 -17.59 -5.02
C ASN A 108 14.18 -16.51 -6.07
N PRO A 109 15.28 -15.74 -5.90
CA PRO A 109 15.65 -14.69 -6.83
C PRO A 109 15.95 -15.16 -8.27
N ALA A 110 16.19 -16.46 -8.48
CA ALA A 110 16.40 -17.03 -9.82
C ALA A 110 15.08 -17.38 -10.54
N LYS A 111 13.95 -17.40 -9.82
CA LYS A 111 12.62 -17.72 -10.37
C LYS A 111 11.68 -16.52 -10.41
N LEU A 112 11.85 -15.58 -9.49
CA LEU A 112 11.04 -14.37 -9.36
C LEU A 112 11.99 -13.18 -9.21
N GLU A 113 11.94 -12.26 -10.17
CA GLU A 113 12.74 -11.04 -10.09
C GLU A 113 12.33 -10.20 -8.87
N TYR A 114 13.27 -9.41 -8.36
CA TYR A 114 13.03 -8.57 -7.20
C TYR A 114 11.89 -7.57 -7.43
N ASP A 115 11.79 -6.99 -8.62
CA ASP A 115 10.72 -6.05 -8.95
C ASP A 115 9.35 -6.74 -8.93
N ASP A 116 9.24 -7.98 -9.41
CA ASP A 116 7.99 -8.77 -9.35
C ASP A 116 7.63 -9.18 -7.93
N LEU A 117 8.63 -9.49 -7.09
CA LEU A 117 8.42 -9.68 -5.66
C LEU A 117 7.82 -8.41 -5.03
N VAL A 118 8.42 -7.25 -5.30
CA VAL A 118 7.95 -5.97 -4.76
C VAL A 118 6.54 -5.65 -5.26
N ARG A 119 6.25 -5.86 -6.56
CA ARG A 119 4.90 -5.74 -7.12
C ARG A 119 3.91 -6.63 -6.39
N THR A 120 4.27 -7.90 -6.14
CA THR A 120 3.40 -8.87 -5.46
C THR A 120 3.08 -8.41 -4.03
N CYS A 121 4.09 -7.96 -3.29
CA CYS A 121 3.90 -7.39 -1.96
C CYS A 121 3.01 -6.15 -1.99
N MET A 122 3.25 -5.22 -2.92
CA MET A 122 2.42 -4.02 -3.08
C MET A 122 0.98 -4.37 -3.40
N MET A 123 0.73 -5.30 -4.32
CA MET A 123 -0.61 -5.74 -4.70
C MET A 123 -1.37 -6.29 -3.48
N VAL A 124 -0.73 -7.19 -2.70
CA VAL A 124 -1.36 -7.76 -1.49
C VAL A 124 -1.67 -6.66 -0.48
N LEU A 125 -0.72 -5.76 -0.20
CA LEU A 125 -0.93 -4.67 0.77
C LEU A 125 -2.02 -3.68 0.31
N LEU A 126 -2.03 -3.31 -0.97
CA LEU A 126 -3.07 -2.44 -1.55
C LEU A 126 -4.44 -3.10 -1.48
N GLN A 127 -4.53 -4.41 -1.71
CA GLN A 127 -5.79 -5.14 -1.58
C GLN A 127 -6.29 -5.17 -0.13
N LEU A 128 -5.40 -5.36 0.85
CA LEU A 128 -5.76 -5.29 2.27
C LEU A 128 -6.25 -3.88 2.66
N MET A 129 -5.66 -2.84 2.06
CA MET A 129 -6.07 -1.46 2.28
C MET A 129 -7.44 -1.11 1.71
N ARG A 130 -8.03 -1.90 0.80
CA ARG A 130 -9.42 -1.66 0.34
C ARG A 130 -10.47 -1.97 1.41
N ASP A 131 -10.14 -2.79 2.40
CA ASP A 131 -11.08 -3.13 3.46
C ASP A 131 -11.24 -1.97 4.48
N PRO A 132 -12.48 -1.46 4.71
CA PRO A 132 -12.74 -0.38 5.66
C PRO A 132 -12.26 -0.66 7.08
N MET A 133 -12.32 -1.91 7.55
CA MET A 133 -11.88 -2.25 8.90
C MET A 133 -10.36 -2.14 9.03
N THR A 134 -9.61 -2.53 7.99
CA THR A 134 -8.17 -2.32 7.89
C THR A 134 -7.81 -0.83 7.87
N GLN A 135 -8.56 -0.01 7.14
CA GLN A 135 -8.31 1.44 7.08
C GLN A 135 -8.50 2.14 8.44
N ILE A 136 -9.37 1.61 9.30
CA ILE A 136 -9.66 2.17 10.63
C ILE A 136 -8.70 1.62 11.69
N ASN A 137 -8.53 0.29 11.73
CA ASN A 137 -7.78 -0.39 12.79
C ASN A 137 -6.30 -0.56 12.46
N GLY A 138 -5.91 -0.44 11.19
CA GLY A 138 -4.54 -0.61 10.73
C GLY A 138 -4.14 -2.07 10.46
N ILE A 139 -2.85 -2.25 10.25
CA ILE A 139 -2.21 -3.52 9.87
C ILE A 139 -1.09 -3.85 10.86
N LYS A 140 -0.96 -5.13 11.22
CA LYS A 140 0.20 -5.69 11.92
C LYS A 140 0.91 -6.70 11.02
N SER A 141 2.24 -6.63 10.98
CA SER A 141 3.05 -7.51 10.14
C SER A 141 3.83 -8.51 10.99
N ILE A 142 3.92 -9.74 10.49
CA ILE A 142 4.80 -10.79 11.03
C ILE A 142 5.82 -11.11 9.95
N HIS A 143 7.11 -10.92 10.25
CA HIS A 143 8.20 -11.22 9.33
C HIS A 143 8.92 -12.50 9.80
N ASP A 144 8.71 -13.61 9.10
CA ASP A 144 9.40 -14.87 9.35
C ASP A 144 10.67 -14.93 8.51
N PHE A 145 11.81 -14.69 9.15
CA PHE A 145 13.12 -14.71 8.51
C PHE A 145 13.73 -16.12 8.40
N SER A 146 12.99 -17.17 8.73
CA SER A 146 13.45 -18.55 8.54
C SER A 146 13.77 -18.82 7.07
N GLY A 147 14.89 -19.50 6.79
CA GLY A 147 15.36 -19.78 5.44
C GLY A 147 15.96 -18.58 4.69
N THR A 148 16.05 -17.40 5.33
CA THR A 148 16.81 -16.29 4.74
C THR A 148 18.31 -16.59 4.74
N SER A 149 19.02 -15.97 3.80
CA SER A 149 20.44 -16.20 3.55
C SER A 149 21.07 -14.90 3.09
N TRP A 150 22.40 -14.85 3.04
CA TRP A 150 23.13 -13.67 2.57
C TRP A 150 22.67 -13.19 1.18
N ARG A 151 22.27 -14.10 0.29
CA ARG A 151 21.74 -13.73 -1.03
C ARG A 151 20.49 -12.87 -0.95
N HIS A 152 19.62 -13.10 0.04
CA HIS A 152 18.44 -12.28 0.26
C HIS A 152 18.82 -10.89 0.79
N TYR A 153 19.74 -10.82 1.75
CA TYR A 153 20.19 -9.55 2.35
C TYR A 153 20.90 -8.62 1.35
N MET A 154 21.51 -9.15 0.28
CA MET A 154 22.08 -8.35 -0.81
C MET A 154 21.04 -7.45 -1.50
N TYR A 155 19.74 -7.75 -1.38
CA TYR A 155 18.67 -6.91 -1.89
C TYR A 155 18.25 -5.79 -0.93
N CYS A 156 18.67 -5.83 0.34
CA CYS A 156 18.39 -4.81 1.35
C CYS A 156 19.36 -3.62 1.25
N THR A 157 19.56 -3.08 0.04
CA THR A 157 20.40 -1.88 -0.14
C THR A 157 19.70 -0.66 0.45
N PRO A 158 20.44 0.37 0.90
CA PRO A 158 19.83 1.59 1.46
C PRO A 158 18.79 2.22 0.53
N HIS A 159 19.04 2.22 -0.78
CA HIS A 159 18.10 2.73 -1.78
C HIS A 159 16.79 1.93 -1.83
N LYS A 160 16.88 0.59 -1.81
CA LYS A 160 15.70 -0.29 -1.85
C LYS A 160 14.91 -0.24 -0.54
N MET A 161 15.59 -0.21 0.60
CA MET A 161 14.95 -0.07 1.91
C MET A 161 14.28 1.29 2.07
N HIS A 162 14.92 2.36 1.59
CA HIS A 162 14.32 3.69 1.54
C HIS A 162 13.06 3.67 0.68
N PHE A 163 13.11 3.11 -0.53
CA PHE A 163 11.92 2.95 -1.37
C PHE A 163 10.78 2.20 -0.65
N LEU A 164 11.05 1.04 -0.05
CA LEU A 164 10.03 0.24 0.64
C LEU A 164 9.40 1.02 1.81
N PHE A 165 10.20 1.78 2.56
CA PHE A 165 9.69 2.62 3.66
C PHE A 165 8.75 3.72 3.15
N TYR A 166 9.12 4.41 2.06
CA TYR A 166 8.32 5.49 1.49
C TYR A 166 7.11 5.00 0.69
N ALA A 167 7.17 3.79 0.12
CA ALA A 167 6.05 3.19 -0.61
C ALA A 167 4.94 2.69 0.32
N CYS A 168 5.28 2.36 1.57
CA CYS A 168 4.34 1.90 2.59
C CYS A 168 3.70 3.03 3.44
N MET A 169 4.07 4.30 3.22
CA MET A 169 3.59 5.48 3.96
C MET A 169 2.79 6.46 3.08
#